data_AF-Q0QJY0-F1
#
_entry.id   AF-Q0QJY0-F1
#
_cell.length_a   1.000
_cell.length_b   1.000
_cell.length_c   1.000
_cell.angle_alpha   90.00
_cell.angle_beta   90.00
_cell.angle_gamma   90.00
#
_symmetry.space_group_name_H-M   'P 1'
#
loop_
_entity.id
_entity.type
_entity.pdbx_description
1 polymer ?
#
loop_
_entity_poly.entity_id
_entity_poly.type
_entity_poly.pdbx_seq_one_letter_code
_entity_poly.pdbx_strand_id
1 'polypeptide(L)'
;DVVYNHVYTVVAHYVSQAAPGYSVRHDVRVKRPSDCGDCSDVASEWAVVCESVGGFVRCCAIEFNVDGFRFDLMGLIEQSAVEQLYVELGVVDSSPSVGGESRGASDVNCIRETVQLGVSYLEGEVVGDVSLCDAIRGSAFSDEDIGCVAGIVEEDTLIFTVMFGRDSSREGIDETGCGDCGSASTDFGGADLVLEYVEIHDN
;
A
#
# COMPACT_ATOMS: atom_id res chain seq x y z
N ASP A 1 0.08 9.22 8.59
CA ASP A 1 -0.79 8.05 8.42
C ASP A 1 -2.19 8.54 8.10
N VAL A 2 -2.75 8.13 6.97
CA VAL A 2 -4.06 8.57 6.47
C VAL A 2 -4.87 7.36 6.05
N VAL A 3 -6.15 7.35 6.43
CA VAL A 3 -7.07 6.24 6.21
C VAL A 3 -8.10 6.67 5.17
N TYR A 4 -7.90 6.20 3.93
CA TYR A 4 -8.81 6.44 2.79
C TYR A 4 -9.37 5.17 2.16
N ASN A 5 -9.01 4.00 2.71
CA ASN A 5 -9.50 2.72 2.25
C ASN A 5 -10.88 2.37 2.85
N HIS A 6 -11.23 2.88 4.04
CA HIS A 6 -12.53 2.63 4.68
C HIS A 6 -13.03 3.85 5.48
N VAL A 7 -14.29 3.76 5.94
CA VAL A 7 -14.90 4.76 6.83
C VAL A 7 -15.48 4.09 8.07
N TYR A 8 -15.44 4.78 9.22
CA TYR A 8 -15.97 4.23 10.46
C TYR A 8 -17.47 3.91 10.40
N THR A 9 -18.27 4.76 9.75
CA THR A 9 -19.72 4.55 9.60
C THR A 9 -20.20 5.13 8.28
N VAL A 10 -20.63 4.26 7.37
CA VAL A 10 -21.08 4.65 6.02
C VAL A 10 -22.18 5.71 6.09
N VAL A 11 -23.23 5.52 6.89
CA VAL A 11 -24.36 6.47 6.96
C VAL A 11 -23.97 7.86 7.50
N ALA A 12 -22.85 7.96 8.22
CA ALA A 12 -22.35 9.21 8.77
C ALA A 12 -21.28 9.87 7.88
N HIS A 13 -20.75 9.16 6.89
CA HIS A 13 -19.73 9.69 6.01
C HIS A 13 -20.29 10.79 5.11
N TYR A 14 -19.55 11.89 4.95
CA TYR A 14 -20.05 13.12 4.34
C TYR A 14 -20.49 12.91 2.88
N VAL A 15 -19.77 12.08 2.11
CA VAL A 15 -20.18 11.73 0.73
C VAL A 15 -21.48 10.95 0.75
N SER A 16 -21.69 10.07 1.72
CA SER A 16 -22.93 9.27 1.84
C SER A 16 -24.13 10.11 2.30
N GLN A 17 -23.88 11.15 3.10
CA GLN A 17 -24.92 12.11 3.49
C GLN A 17 -25.35 12.99 2.31
N ALA A 18 -24.39 13.38 1.45
CA ALA A 18 -24.68 14.17 0.25
C ALA A 18 -25.26 13.32 -0.89
N ALA A 19 -24.74 12.11 -1.07
CA ALA A 19 -25.08 11.16 -2.13
C ALA A 19 -25.13 9.72 -1.58
N PRO A 20 -26.28 9.29 -1.03
CA PRO A 20 -26.44 7.95 -0.49
C PRO A 20 -26.06 6.85 -1.50
N GLY A 21 -25.17 5.94 -1.10
CA GLY A 21 -24.70 4.82 -1.91
C GLY A 21 -23.52 5.11 -2.84
N TYR A 22 -22.94 6.31 -2.79
CA TYR A 22 -21.84 6.72 -3.68
C TYR A 22 -20.44 6.50 -3.06
N SER A 23 -20.34 6.54 -1.73
CA SER A 23 -19.07 6.67 -1.01
C SER A 23 -18.27 5.38 -0.83
N VAL A 24 -18.94 4.24 -0.90
CA VAL A 24 -18.36 2.93 -0.59
C VAL A 24 -18.74 1.94 -1.67
N ARG A 25 -17.86 0.99 -1.95
CA ARG A 25 -18.10 -0.08 -2.89
C ARG A 25 -19.21 -0.96 -2.33
N HIS A 26 -20.17 -1.28 -3.19
CA HIS A 26 -21.28 -2.16 -2.87
C HIS A 26 -21.18 -3.38 -3.78
N ASP A 27 -20.86 -4.55 -3.23
CA ASP A 27 -20.95 -5.78 -4.01
C ASP A 27 -22.43 -6.12 -4.23
N VAL A 28 -22.95 -5.75 -5.40
CA VAL A 28 -24.35 -5.95 -5.77
C VAL A 28 -24.65 -7.42 -6.13
N ARG A 29 -23.66 -8.32 -6.11
CA ARG A 29 -23.85 -9.71 -6.61
C ARG A 29 -23.35 -10.82 -5.70
N VAL A 30 -22.45 -10.56 -4.76
CA VAL A 30 -21.99 -11.58 -3.81
C VAL A 30 -21.84 -10.91 -2.44
N LYS A 31 -22.29 -11.57 -1.36
CA LYS A 31 -21.85 -11.20 -0.01
C LYS A 31 -20.37 -11.52 0.12
N ARG A 32 -19.49 -10.68 -0.40
CA ARG A 32 -18.06 -10.74 -0.08
C ARG A 32 -17.81 -10.02 1.25
N PRO A 33 -16.89 -10.51 2.11
CA PRO A 33 -16.29 -9.69 3.15
C PRO A 33 -15.64 -8.46 2.50
N SER A 34 -15.61 -7.31 3.18
CA SER A 34 -14.86 -6.17 2.64
C SER A 34 -13.38 -6.52 2.60
N ASP A 35 -12.65 -5.93 1.65
CA ASP A 35 -11.21 -6.19 1.53
C ASP A 35 -10.41 -5.46 2.61
N CYS A 36 -11.01 -4.47 3.27
CA CYS A 36 -10.55 -3.91 4.54
C CYS A 36 -10.91 -4.76 5.79
N GLY A 37 -11.61 -5.90 5.64
CA GLY A 37 -12.03 -6.80 6.73
C GLY A 37 -13.55 -6.84 6.97
N ASP A 38 -14.02 -6.49 8.17
CA ASP A 38 -15.45 -6.38 8.53
C ASP A 38 -16.04 -4.98 8.23
N CYS A 39 -15.33 -4.15 7.47
CA CYS A 39 -15.67 -2.75 7.22
C CYS A 39 -16.29 -2.49 5.82
N SER A 40 -16.16 -1.28 5.30
CA SER A 40 -16.74 -0.87 4.03
C SER A 40 -15.65 -0.18 3.20
N ASP A 41 -15.34 -0.76 2.05
CA ASP A 41 -14.29 -0.24 1.17
C ASP A 41 -14.75 1.07 0.51
N VAL A 42 -13.95 2.12 0.62
CA VAL A 42 -14.23 3.42 0.00
C VAL A 42 -14.09 3.31 -1.52
N ALA A 43 -15.07 3.84 -2.25
CA ALA A 43 -15.13 3.77 -3.71
C ALA A 43 -14.27 4.86 -4.36
N SER A 44 -12.95 4.76 -4.20
CA SER A 44 -11.99 5.77 -4.67
C SER A 44 -11.92 5.92 -6.20
N GLU A 45 -12.51 4.99 -6.96
CA GLU A 45 -12.67 5.09 -8.42
C GLU A 45 -13.68 6.15 -8.85
N TRP A 46 -14.54 6.61 -7.94
CA TRP A 46 -15.58 7.58 -8.25
C TRP A 46 -15.03 9.00 -8.13
N ALA A 47 -15.29 9.83 -9.14
CA ALA A 47 -14.68 11.16 -9.29
C ALA A 47 -14.75 12.04 -8.02
N VAL A 48 -15.89 12.09 -7.34
CA VAL A 48 -16.04 12.91 -6.12
C VAL A 48 -15.16 12.39 -4.97
N VAL A 49 -15.00 11.07 -4.86
CA VAL A 49 -14.16 10.46 -3.83
C VAL A 49 -12.69 10.69 -4.19
N CYS A 50 -12.30 10.42 -5.43
CA CYS A 50 -10.95 10.69 -5.96
C CYS A 50 -10.50 12.15 -5.72
N GLU A 51 -11.33 13.13 -6.12
CA GLU A 51 -11.06 14.56 -5.89
C GLU A 51 -10.93 14.90 -4.39
N SER A 52 -11.70 14.23 -3.53
CA SER A 52 -11.65 14.48 -2.09
C SER A 52 -10.34 14.04 -1.44
N VAL A 53 -9.69 12.99 -1.96
CA VAL A 53 -8.37 12.54 -1.48
C VAL A 53 -7.32 13.61 -1.77
N GLY A 54 -7.26 14.06 -3.03
CA GLY A 54 -6.34 15.11 -3.47
C GLY A 54 -6.54 16.44 -2.72
N GLY A 55 -7.78 16.87 -2.56
CA GLY A 55 -8.10 18.09 -1.82
C GLY A 55 -7.70 18.03 -0.34
N PHE A 56 -7.85 16.88 0.30
CA PHE A 56 -7.43 16.68 1.69
C PHE A 56 -5.91 16.74 1.85
N VAL A 57 -5.15 16.00 1.04
CA VAL A 57 -3.68 15.99 1.19
C VAL A 57 -3.07 17.35 0.88
N ARG A 58 -3.61 18.08 -0.10
CA ARG A 58 -3.21 19.47 -0.38
C ARG A 58 -3.50 20.39 0.81
N CYS A 59 -4.67 20.25 1.44
CA CYS A 59 -5.01 20.99 2.64
C CYS A 59 -4.03 20.69 3.77
N CYS A 60 -3.72 19.42 4.02
CA CYS A 60 -2.74 18.99 5.01
C CYS A 60 -1.34 19.57 4.73
N ALA A 61 -0.88 19.50 3.48
CA ALA A 61 0.42 20.03 3.10
C ALA A 61 0.50 21.56 3.30
N ILE A 62 -0.53 22.32 2.93
CA ILE A 62 -0.53 23.78 3.01
C ILE A 62 -0.80 24.29 4.44
N GLU A 63 -1.86 23.81 5.07
CA GLU A 63 -2.34 24.37 6.35
C GLU A 63 -1.55 23.84 7.54
N PHE A 64 -1.07 22.61 7.45
CA PHE A 64 -0.37 21.92 8.54
C PHE A 64 1.11 21.67 8.24
N ASN A 65 1.60 22.07 7.06
CA ASN A 65 3.00 21.90 6.66
C ASN A 65 3.46 20.43 6.79
N VAL A 66 2.60 19.51 6.34
CA VAL A 66 2.90 18.07 6.30
C VAL A 66 3.74 17.76 5.07
N ASP A 67 4.89 17.10 5.29
CA ASP A 67 5.88 16.80 4.23
C ASP A 67 5.64 15.46 3.51
N GLY A 68 4.73 14.61 4.03
CA GLY A 68 4.45 13.31 3.43
C GLY A 68 3.31 12.54 4.07
N PHE A 69 2.89 11.47 3.38
CA PHE A 69 1.70 10.69 3.71
C PHE A 69 1.98 9.19 3.61
N ARG A 70 1.72 8.45 4.70
CA ARG A 70 1.56 6.99 4.70
C ARG A 70 0.09 6.66 4.55
N PHE A 71 -0.29 5.95 3.50
CA PHE A 71 -1.65 5.48 3.23
C PHE A 71 -1.85 4.10 3.83
N ASP A 72 -2.85 4.02 4.69
CA ASP A 72 -3.35 2.76 5.23
C ASP A 72 -4.01 1.93 4.14
N LEU A 73 -3.67 0.63 4.08
CA LEU A 73 -4.12 -0.31 3.04
C LEU A 73 -4.17 0.35 1.65
N MET A 74 -3.07 0.97 1.25
CA MET A 74 -2.93 1.70 -0.02
C MET A 74 -3.29 0.82 -1.22
N GLY A 75 -3.07 -0.49 -1.12
CA GLY A 75 -3.49 -1.47 -2.12
C GLY A 75 -5.00 -1.48 -2.41
N LEU A 76 -5.87 -0.97 -1.52
CA LEU A 76 -7.32 -0.86 -1.73
C LEU A 76 -7.75 0.45 -2.41
N ILE A 77 -6.82 1.41 -2.50
CA ILE A 77 -7.04 2.69 -3.16
C ILE A 77 -6.77 2.50 -4.66
N GLU A 78 -7.58 3.14 -5.48
CA GLU A 78 -7.46 3.09 -6.94
C GLU A 78 -6.28 3.90 -7.43
N GLN A 79 -5.57 3.37 -8.43
CA GLN A 79 -4.42 4.03 -9.04
C GLN A 79 -4.74 5.48 -9.46
N SER A 80 -5.92 5.72 -10.02
CA SER A 80 -6.32 7.08 -10.45
C SER A 80 -6.41 8.09 -9.29
N ALA A 81 -6.76 7.64 -8.08
CA ALA A 81 -6.81 8.50 -6.90
C ALA A 81 -5.40 8.79 -6.37
N VAL A 82 -4.48 7.82 -6.48
CA VAL A 82 -3.07 8.01 -6.12
C VAL A 82 -2.38 8.95 -7.12
N GLU A 83 -2.60 8.79 -8.42
CA GLU A 83 -2.10 9.70 -9.46
C GLU A 83 -2.60 11.13 -9.23
N GLN A 84 -3.89 11.31 -8.92
CA GLN A 84 -4.47 12.62 -8.61
C GLN A 84 -3.81 13.26 -7.38
N LEU A 85 -3.45 12.46 -6.38
CA LEU A 85 -2.75 12.94 -5.20
C LEU A 85 -1.36 13.51 -5.54
N TYR A 86 -0.59 12.86 -6.41
CA TYR A 86 0.70 13.40 -6.85
C TYR A 86 0.56 14.70 -7.61
N VAL A 87 -0.48 14.84 -8.43
CA VAL A 87 -0.79 16.10 -9.12
C VAL A 87 -1.05 17.22 -8.11
N GLU A 88 -1.86 16.97 -7.08
CA GLU A 88 -2.20 17.97 -6.06
C GLU A 88 -1.02 18.33 -5.15
N LEU A 89 -0.23 17.33 -4.74
CA LEU A 89 0.95 17.54 -3.91
C LEU A 89 2.09 18.22 -4.69
N GLY A 90 2.24 17.91 -5.98
CA GLY A 90 3.23 18.53 -6.88
C GLY A 90 3.08 20.06 -7.02
N VAL A 91 1.91 20.61 -6.70
CA VAL A 91 1.67 22.07 -6.65
C VAL A 91 2.31 22.70 -5.41
N VAL A 92 2.48 21.93 -4.34
CA VAL A 92 2.95 22.40 -3.03
C VAL A 92 4.43 22.08 -2.84
N ASP A 93 4.83 20.86 -3.17
CA ASP A 93 6.19 20.34 -3.03
C ASP A 93 6.59 19.60 -4.31
N SER A 94 7.81 19.84 -4.80
CA SER A 94 8.37 19.15 -5.96
C SER A 94 8.82 17.72 -5.67
N SER A 95 8.84 17.30 -4.40
CA SER A 95 9.31 15.99 -3.96
C SER A 95 8.47 15.44 -2.79
N PRO A 96 7.14 15.29 -2.95
CA PRO A 96 6.28 14.80 -1.87
C PRO A 96 6.61 13.35 -1.55
N SER A 97 6.72 13.02 -0.26
CA SER A 97 6.93 11.64 0.19
C SER A 97 5.58 10.94 0.38
N VAL A 98 5.29 9.95 -0.45
CA VAL A 98 4.02 9.21 -0.43
C VAL A 98 4.32 7.72 -0.45
N GLY A 99 3.70 6.98 0.46
CA GLY A 99 3.83 5.53 0.50
C GLY A 99 2.72 4.88 1.29
N GLY A 100 2.73 3.55 1.39
CA GLY A 100 1.69 2.82 2.10
C GLY A 100 1.85 1.31 2.06
N GLU A 101 0.86 0.64 2.61
CA GLU A 101 0.79 -0.82 2.59
C GLU A 101 0.18 -1.30 1.28
N SER A 102 0.88 -2.16 0.55
CA SER A 102 0.39 -2.76 -0.70
C SER A 102 -0.69 -3.83 -0.50
N ARG A 103 -1.08 -4.12 0.74
CA ARG A 103 -2.14 -5.08 1.04
C ARG A 103 -3.45 -4.60 0.40
N GLY A 104 -3.93 -5.36 -0.58
CA GLY A 104 -5.12 -5.11 -1.37
C GLY A 104 -5.80 -6.43 -1.76
N ALA A 105 -7.09 -6.37 -2.08
CA ALA A 105 -8.04 -7.46 -2.22
C ALA A 105 -7.46 -8.73 -2.87
N SER A 106 -7.67 -9.87 -2.21
CA SER A 106 -7.58 -11.18 -2.86
C SER A 106 -8.68 -11.24 -3.95
N ASP A 107 -8.28 -11.19 -5.23
CA ASP A 107 -9.14 -11.35 -6.40
C ASP A 107 -10.20 -10.26 -6.66
N VAL A 108 -9.79 -9.13 -7.24
CA VAL A 108 -10.69 -8.30 -8.06
C VAL A 108 -10.14 -8.08 -9.46
N ASN A 109 -10.64 -8.91 -10.37
CA ASN A 109 -10.67 -8.62 -11.80
C ASN A 109 -11.21 -7.20 -12.06
N CYS A 110 -10.46 -6.42 -12.85
CA CYS A 110 -10.88 -5.23 -13.60
C CYS A 110 -10.93 -3.85 -12.94
N ILE A 111 -10.41 -3.64 -11.73
CA ILE A 111 -10.10 -2.27 -11.26
C ILE A 111 -8.61 -2.20 -10.96
N ARG A 112 -7.94 -1.16 -11.47
CA ARG A 112 -6.48 -0.96 -11.31
C ARG A 112 -6.25 -0.43 -9.89
N GLU A 113 -6.55 -1.27 -8.92
CA GLU A 113 -6.13 -1.11 -7.54
C GLU A 113 -4.60 -1.03 -7.53
N THR A 114 -4.04 -0.26 -6.60
CA THR A 114 -2.58 0.01 -6.48
C THR A 114 -1.79 -1.23 -6.01
N VAL A 115 -2.35 -2.43 -6.23
CA VAL A 115 -1.72 -3.71 -6.01
C VAL A 115 -0.38 -3.74 -6.74
N GLN A 116 0.62 -4.25 -6.05
CA GLN A 116 2.04 -4.32 -6.35
C GLN A 116 2.44 -4.90 -7.73
N LEU A 117 1.47 -5.26 -8.56
CA LEU A 117 1.61 -5.56 -9.99
C LEU A 117 1.79 -4.30 -10.85
N GLY A 118 1.60 -3.11 -10.29
CA GLY A 118 1.70 -1.82 -10.98
C GLY A 118 2.87 -0.91 -10.56
N VAL A 119 3.67 -1.27 -9.54
CA VAL A 119 4.76 -0.40 -9.01
C VAL A 119 5.86 -0.11 -10.03
N SER A 120 6.06 -0.97 -11.03
CA SER A 120 6.98 -0.69 -12.14
C SER A 120 6.53 0.49 -13.02
N TYR A 121 5.28 0.94 -12.90
CA TYR A 121 4.72 2.08 -13.63
C TYR A 121 4.52 3.33 -12.77
N LEU A 122 4.73 3.25 -11.45
CA LEU A 122 4.45 4.34 -10.52
C LEU A 122 5.78 4.94 -10.05
N GLU A 123 6.20 6.02 -10.70
CA GLU A 123 7.36 6.81 -10.27
C GLU A 123 7.01 7.52 -8.95
N GLY A 124 7.69 7.16 -7.86
CA GLY A 124 7.66 7.88 -6.58
C GLY A 124 6.87 7.24 -5.42
N GLU A 125 6.20 6.10 -5.64
CA GLU A 125 5.41 5.42 -4.59
C GLU A 125 6.23 4.44 -3.74
N VAL A 126 6.28 4.67 -2.43
CA VAL A 126 6.99 3.79 -1.50
C VAL A 126 6.07 2.70 -0.95
N VAL A 127 6.42 1.43 -1.14
CA VAL A 127 5.67 0.27 -0.64
C VAL A 127 6.39 -0.38 0.53
N GLY A 128 5.65 -0.72 1.58
CA GLY A 128 6.16 -1.51 2.70
C GLY A 128 6.53 -2.94 2.30
N ASP A 129 7.79 -3.33 2.49
CA ASP A 129 8.28 -4.69 2.22
C ASP A 129 8.15 -5.60 3.44
N VAL A 130 7.11 -6.45 3.45
CA VAL A 130 6.87 -7.44 4.52
C VAL A 130 7.95 -8.53 4.54
N SER A 131 8.51 -8.88 3.39
CA SER A 131 9.44 -10.02 3.28
C SER A 131 10.77 -9.78 3.99
N LEU A 132 11.21 -8.53 4.16
CA LEU A 132 12.36 -8.24 5.03
C LEU A 132 12.01 -8.50 6.50
N CYS A 133 10.83 -8.07 6.92
CA CYS A 133 10.35 -8.27 8.29
C CYS A 133 10.28 -9.77 8.59
N ASP A 134 9.64 -10.56 7.72
CA ASP A 134 9.54 -12.01 7.87
C ASP A 134 10.92 -12.68 7.85
N ALA A 135 11.82 -12.29 6.93
CA ALA A 135 13.18 -12.85 6.85
C ALA A 135 14.02 -12.55 8.10
N ILE A 136 13.90 -11.35 8.66
CA ILE A 136 14.70 -10.94 9.83
C ILE A 136 14.10 -11.46 11.14
N ARG A 137 12.79 -11.27 11.35
CA ARG A 137 12.09 -11.53 12.62
C ARG A 137 11.39 -12.88 12.67
N GLY A 138 10.87 -13.36 11.55
CA GLY A 138 9.93 -14.48 11.44
C GLY A 138 8.51 -13.97 11.18
N SER A 139 7.64 -14.84 10.68
CA SER A 139 6.27 -14.45 10.29
C SER A 139 5.46 -13.84 11.44
N ALA A 140 4.82 -12.70 11.17
CA ALA A 140 3.87 -12.08 12.09
C ALA A 140 2.61 -12.95 12.37
N PHE A 141 2.38 -14.00 11.57
CA PHE A 141 1.21 -14.88 11.71
C PHE A 141 1.46 -16.10 12.61
N SER A 142 2.70 -16.34 13.03
CA SER A 142 3.08 -17.51 13.81
C SER A 142 4.24 -17.21 14.76
N ASP A 143 3.99 -17.27 16.07
CA ASP A 143 5.03 -17.12 17.10
C ASP A 143 6.09 -18.23 17.05
N GLU A 144 5.81 -19.35 16.36
CA GLU A 144 6.76 -20.46 16.16
C GLU A 144 7.71 -20.20 14.98
N ASP A 145 7.35 -19.28 14.09
CA ASP A 145 8.18 -18.92 12.95
C ASP A 145 9.22 -17.88 13.36
N ILE A 146 10.49 -18.18 13.09
CA ILE A 146 11.62 -17.41 13.60
C ILE A 146 12.50 -16.95 12.45
N GLY A 147 12.90 -15.68 12.44
CA GLY A 147 13.73 -15.13 11.39
C GLY A 147 15.22 -15.27 11.66
N CYS A 148 16.02 -14.59 10.83
CA CYS A 148 17.47 -14.60 10.88
C CYS A 148 18.05 -14.23 12.26
N VAL A 149 17.45 -13.25 12.95
CA VAL A 149 17.96 -12.81 14.26
C VAL A 149 17.80 -13.87 15.37
N ALA A 150 16.92 -14.85 15.15
CA ALA A 150 16.66 -15.96 16.05
C ALA A 150 17.38 -17.27 15.63
N GLY A 151 18.15 -17.24 14.53
CA GLY A 151 19.12 -18.29 14.19
C GLY A 151 18.86 -19.05 12.89
N ILE A 152 17.88 -18.66 12.08
CA ILE A 152 17.73 -19.18 10.71
C ILE A 152 18.74 -18.50 9.77
N VAL A 153 19.38 -19.26 8.88
CA VAL A 153 20.40 -18.75 7.92
C VAL A 153 20.01 -19.01 6.45
N GLU A 154 18.79 -19.48 6.21
CA GLU A 154 18.31 -19.84 4.87
C GLU A 154 17.79 -18.62 4.08
N GLU A 155 17.55 -17.49 4.75
CA GLU A 155 17.02 -16.25 4.16
C GLU A 155 18.09 -15.23 3.73
N ASP A 156 19.38 -15.61 3.80
CA ASP A 156 20.51 -14.71 3.52
C ASP A 156 20.41 -14.06 2.13
N THR A 157 20.03 -14.83 1.10
CA THR A 157 19.89 -14.32 -0.27
C THR A 157 18.80 -13.26 -0.36
N LEU A 158 17.64 -13.48 0.27
CA LEU A 158 16.54 -12.51 0.31
C LEU A 158 16.95 -11.24 1.06
N ILE A 159 17.56 -11.38 2.24
CA ILE A 159 18.05 -10.24 3.04
C ILE A 159 19.05 -9.42 2.22
N PHE A 160 19.99 -10.07 1.54
CA PHE A 160 20.92 -9.36 0.67
C PHE A 160 20.18 -8.67 -0.48
N THR A 161 19.25 -9.32 -1.18
CA THR A 161 18.49 -8.67 -2.25
C THR A 161 17.76 -7.42 -1.76
N VAL A 162 17.14 -7.48 -0.58
CA VAL A 162 16.50 -6.32 0.03
C VAL A 162 17.51 -5.22 0.32
N MET A 163 18.65 -5.52 0.96
CA MET A 163 19.70 -4.54 1.26
C MET A 163 20.24 -3.81 0.01
N PHE A 164 20.07 -4.38 -1.18
CA PHE A 164 20.41 -3.75 -2.45
C PHE A 164 19.21 -3.06 -3.13
N GLY A 165 18.18 -2.71 -2.35
CA GLY A 165 17.00 -2.00 -2.82
C GLY A 165 16.10 -2.84 -3.72
N ARG A 166 16.03 -4.17 -3.48
CA ARG A 166 15.24 -5.11 -4.28
C ARG A 166 15.60 -5.14 -5.77
N ASP A 167 16.85 -4.86 -6.12
CA ASP A 167 17.33 -5.00 -7.51
C ASP A 167 17.43 -6.48 -7.91
N SER A 168 16.34 -7.02 -8.46
CA SER A 168 16.26 -8.39 -8.98
C SER A 168 17.06 -8.63 -10.25
N SER A 169 17.67 -7.59 -10.84
CA SER A 169 18.52 -7.71 -12.03
C SER A 169 20.00 -8.05 -11.71
N ARG A 170 20.36 -8.04 -10.42
CA ARG A 170 21.73 -8.27 -9.96
C ARG A 170 22.19 -9.71 -10.16
N GLU A 171 23.43 -9.89 -10.63
CA GLU A 171 24.04 -11.22 -10.75
C GLU A 171 24.19 -11.90 -9.38
N GLY A 172 23.88 -13.20 -9.32
CA GLY A 172 24.07 -14.03 -8.12
C GLY A 172 22.85 -14.13 -7.20
N ILE A 173 21.70 -13.60 -7.59
CA ILE A 173 20.40 -13.86 -6.95
C ILE A 173 19.85 -15.19 -7.50
N ASP A 174 19.56 -16.14 -6.63
CA ASP A 174 18.84 -17.37 -6.97
C ASP A 174 17.33 -17.23 -6.71
N GLU A 175 16.56 -18.31 -6.90
CA GLU A 175 15.11 -18.30 -6.72
C GLU A 175 14.65 -17.90 -5.30
N THR A 176 15.51 -18.07 -4.28
CA THR A 176 15.20 -17.67 -2.89
C THR A 176 15.41 -16.17 -2.66
N GLY A 177 16.27 -15.53 -3.46
CA GLY A 177 16.51 -14.09 -3.41
C GLY A 177 15.39 -13.23 -3.99
N CYS A 178 14.45 -13.85 -4.72
CA CYS A 178 13.30 -13.18 -5.33
C CYS A 178 12.05 -13.19 -4.46
N GLY A 179 12.08 -13.79 -3.25
CA GLY A 179 11.02 -13.84 -2.23
C GLY A 179 9.57 -13.68 -2.70
N ASP A 180 8.80 -14.77 -2.76
CA ASP A 180 7.34 -14.72 -2.92
C ASP A 180 6.67 -14.24 -1.62
N CYS A 181 6.37 -12.94 -1.48
CA CYS A 181 5.53 -12.43 -0.40
C CYS A 181 4.03 -12.54 -0.74
N GLY A 182 3.60 -13.73 -1.20
CA GLY A 182 2.23 -13.97 -1.67
C GLY A 182 2.00 -13.57 -3.14
N SER A 183 0.95 -12.81 -3.44
CA SER A 183 0.58 -12.39 -4.82
C SER A 183 1.42 -11.23 -5.38
N ALA A 184 2.47 -10.79 -4.68
CA ALA A 184 3.21 -9.58 -4.99
C ALA A 184 4.45 -9.88 -5.86
N SER A 185 4.59 -9.10 -6.93
CA SER A 185 5.79 -9.05 -7.77
C SER A 185 6.87 -8.23 -7.07
N THR A 186 8.12 -8.67 -7.15
CA THR A 186 9.30 -8.02 -6.53
C THR A 186 10.05 -7.04 -7.45
N ASP A 187 9.46 -6.68 -8.60
CA ASP A 187 10.10 -5.82 -9.60
C ASP A 187 9.80 -4.34 -9.33
N PHE A 188 10.54 -3.74 -8.39
CA PHE A 188 10.45 -2.32 -8.07
C PHE A 188 11.32 -1.49 -9.04
N GLY A 189 10.83 -0.32 -9.43
CA GLY A 189 11.55 0.61 -10.32
C GLY A 189 12.82 1.23 -9.72
N GLY A 190 13.03 1.12 -8.39
CA GLY A 190 14.18 1.67 -7.68
C GLY A 190 14.10 1.47 -6.16
N ALA A 191 15.25 1.62 -5.49
CA ALA A 191 15.36 1.49 -4.03
C ALA A 191 14.57 2.56 -3.26
N ASP A 192 14.28 3.69 -3.90
CA ASP A 192 13.44 4.77 -3.38
C ASP A 192 11.96 4.39 -3.25
N LEU A 193 11.54 3.28 -3.87
CA LEU A 193 10.16 2.77 -3.83
C LEU A 193 9.94 1.70 -2.74
N VAL A 194 10.98 1.37 -1.96
CA VAL A 194 10.93 0.29 -0.96
C VAL A 194 11.08 0.87 0.44
N LEU A 195 10.05 0.65 1.28
CA LEU A 195 10.14 0.92 2.71
C LEU A 195 10.52 -0.36 3.45
N GLU A 196 11.76 -0.41 3.91
CA GLU A 196 12.30 -1.50 4.72
C GLU A 196 11.97 -1.32 6.20
N TYR A 197 11.47 -2.38 6.85
CA TYR A 197 11.17 -2.38 8.27
C TYR A 197 11.20 -3.80 8.87
N VAL A 198 11.21 -3.88 10.20
CA VAL A 198 11.16 -5.14 10.98
C VAL A 198 10.13 -5.09 12.11
N GLU A 199 9.57 -3.92 12.37
CA GLU A 199 8.54 -3.68 13.38
C GLU A 199 7.75 -2.42 12.99
N ILE A 200 6.43 -2.49 13.06
CA ILE A 200 5.51 -1.36 12.93
C ILE A 200 4.49 -1.44 14.07
N HIS A 201 3.45 -0.61 14.03
CA HIS A 201 2.41 -0.66 15.06
C HIS A 201 1.57 -1.95 14.96
N ASP A 202 1.41 -2.47 13.75
CA ASP A 202 0.93 -3.82 13.47
C ASP A 202 2.07 -4.84 13.59
N ASN A 203 1.71 -6.09 13.85
CA ASN A 203 2.69 -7.14 14.14
C ASN A 203 3.57 -7.50 12.96
#